data_AF-A0A660A952-F1
#
_entry.id   AF-A0A660A952-F1
#
_cell.length_a   1.000
_cell.length_b   1.000
_cell.length_c   1.000
_cell.angle_alpha   90.00
_cell.angle_beta   90.00
_cell.angle_gamma   90.00
#
_symmetry.space_group_name_H-M   'P 1'
#
loop_
_entity.id
_entity.type
_entity.pdbx_description
1 polymer ?
#
loop_
_entity_poly.entity_id
_entity_poly.type
_entity_poly.pdbx_seq_one_letter_code
_entity_poly.pdbx_strand_id
1 'polypeptide(L)' 'MNKMERQQQIKRIIQAEHIGPQEDIQNHLQKEGIVVTQAPLSRDLREIGLLKMSDDQGKLYYSLSEPVATPFSP' A
#
# COMPACT_ATOMS: atom_id res chain seq x y z
N MET A 1 5.54 -13.54 -11.26
CA MET A 1 5.76 -13.17 -9.85
C MET A 1 4.79 -13.95 -8.98
N ASN A 2 5.28 -14.54 -7.89
CA ASN A 2 4.42 -15.24 -6.94
C ASN A 2 3.72 -14.25 -6.00
N LYS A 3 2.57 -14.64 -5.45
CA LYS A 3 1.74 -13.81 -4.56
C LYS A 3 2.53 -13.21 -3.39
N MET A 4 3.38 -14.01 -2.74
CA MET A 4 4.16 -13.57 -1.58
C MET A 4 5.12 -12.42 -1.92
N GLU A 5 5.84 -12.53 -3.04
CA GLU A 5 6.73 -11.47 -3.49
C GLU A 5 5.95 -10.20 -3.80
N ARG A 6 4.78 -10.32 -4.43
CA ARG A 6 3.92 -9.17 -4.74
C ARG A 6 3.46 -8.46 -3.48
N GLN A 7 3.04 -9.23 -2.48
CA GLN A 7 2.62 -8.67 -1.19
C GLN A 7 3.78 -7.98 -0.46
N GLN A 8 5.00 -8.54 -0.52
CA GLN A 8 6.18 -7.89 0.03
C GLN A 8 6.48 -6.56 -0.67
N GLN A 9 6.35 -6.51 -2.00
CA GLN A 9 6.57 -5.27 -2.73
C GLN A 9 5.50 -4.22 -2.43
N ILE A 10 4.22 -4.61 -2.34
CA ILE A 10 3.13 -3.74 -1.91
C ILE A 10 3.41 -3.13 -0.53
N LYS A 11 3.88 -3.93 0.45
CA LYS A 11 4.26 -3.44 1.78
C LYS A 11 5.38 -2.40 1.70
N ARG A 12 6.41 -2.65 0.89
CA ARG A 12 7.52 -1.70 0.69
C ARG A 12 7.05 -0.38 0.10
N ILE A 13 6.22 -0.43 -0.95
CA ILE A 13 5.66 0.77 -1.59
C ILE A 13 4.88 1.61 -0.57
N ILE A 14 4.01 0.97 0.22
CA ILE A 14 3.16 1.66 1.21
C ILE A 14 3.98 2.23 2.38
N GLN A 15 5.11 1.60 2.74
CA GLN A 15 6.01 2.12 3.76
C GLN A 15 6.90 3.26 3.25
N ALA A 16 7.26 3.22 1.97
CA ALA A 16 8.12 4.21 1.35
C ALA A 16 7.36 5.46 0.90
N GLU A 17 6.10 5.31 0.48
CA GLU A 17 5.33 6.36 -0.16
C GLU A 17 3.91 6.49 0.38
N HIS A 18 3.44 7.74 0.42
CA HIS A 18 2.07 8.09 0.81
C HIS A 18 1.11 7.83 -0.37
N ILE A 19 0.80 6.56 -0.60
CA ILE A 19 0.03 6.08 -1.75
C ILE A 19 -1.40 5.72 -1.37
N GLY A 20 -2.38 6.08 -2.20
CA GLY A 20 -3.78 5.91 -1.86
C GLY A 20 -4.61 5.16 -2.89
N PRO A 21 -4.64 5.61 -4.14
CA PRO A 21 -5.30 4.87 -5.21
C PRO A 21 -4.67 3.49 -5.42
N GLN A 22 -5.49 2.45 -5.60
CA GLN A 22 -5.03 1.13 -6.02
C GLN A 22 -4.31 1.19 -7.38
N GLU A 23 -4.75 2.11 -8.24
CA GLU A 23 -4.09 2.39 -9.52
C GLU A 23 -2.65 2.88 -9.34
N ASP A 24 -2.38 3.71 -8.32
CA ASP A 24 -1.02 4.15 -8.06
C ASP A 24 -0.13 2.99 -7.62
N ILE A 25 -0.64 2.09 -6.75
CA ILE A 25 0.09 0.88 -6.36
C ILE A 25 0.34 -0.01 -7.58
N GLN A 26 -0.66 -0.17 -8.46
CA GLN A 26 -0.53 -0.93 -9.70
C GLN A 26 0.53 -0.33 -10.62
N ASN A 27 0.52 1.00 -10.80
CA ASN A 27 1.50 1.72 -11.61
C ASN A 27 2.91 1.56 -11.04
N HIS A 28 3.05 1.57 -9.71
CA HIS A 28 4.34 1.37 -9.05
C HIS A 28 4.89 -0.05 -9.30
N LEU A 29 4.04 -1.06 -9.09
CA LEU A 29 4.39 -2.45 -9.41
C LEU A 29 4.77 -2.61 -10.88
N GLN A 30 4.02 -1.98 -11.79
CA GLN A 30 4.29 -2.05 -13.22
C GLN A 30 5.64 -1.42 -13.60
N LYS A 31 6.04 -0.32 -12.95
CA LYS A 31 7.36 0.30 -13.12
C LYS A 31 8.51 -0.62 -12.71
N GLU A 32 8.25 -1.53 -11.77
CA GLU A 32 9.21 -2.56 -11.35
C GLU A 32 9.09 -3.86 -12.17
N GLY A 33 8.35 -3.84 -13.29
CA GLY A 33 8.17 -5.00 -14.16
C GLY A 33 7.13 -6.00 -13.65
N ILE A 34 6.37 -5.65 -12.60
CA ILE A 34 5.33 -6.50 -12.01
C ILE A 34 3.98 -6.08 -12.58
N VAL A 35 3.46 -6.85 -13.53
CA VAL A 35 2.12 -6.63 -14.06
C VAL A 35 1.10 -7.35 -13.18
N VAL A 36 0.24 -6.57 -12.54
CA VAL A 36 -0.90 -7.06 -11.76
C VAL A 36 -2.17 -6.31 -12.17
N THR A 37 -3.31 -7.00 -12.16
CA THR A 37 -4.62 -6.39 -12.40
C THR A 37 -5.29 -6.01 -11.08
N GLN A 38 -6.35 -5.21 -11.16
CA GLN A 38 -7.11 -4.71 -10.00
C GLN A 38 -7.62 -5.83 -9.07
N ALA A 39 -8.12 -6.96 -9.61
CA ALA A 39 -8.74 -8.00 -8.78
C ALA A 39 -7.73 -8.76 -7.88
N PRO A 40 -6.58 -9.25 -8.39
CA PRO A 40 -5.51 -9.79 -7.56
C PRO A 40 -4.95 -8.76 -6.57
N LEU A 41 -4.74 -7.51 -7.02
CA LEU A 41 -4.22 -6.45 -6.16
C LEU A 41 -5.17 -6.18 -4.97
N SER A 42 -6.47 -6.04 -5.23
CA SER A 42 -7.48 -5.83 -4.17
C SER A 42 -7.50 -6.97 -3.15
N ARG A 43 -7.32 -8.23 -3.58
CA ARG A 43 -7.19 -9.37 -2.66
C ARG A 43 -5.94 -9.27 -1.81
N ASP A 44 -4.80 -8.93 -2.42
CA ASP A 44 -3.55 -8.77 -1.68
C ASP A 44 -3.63 -7.66 -0.64
N LEU A 45 -4.20 -6.50 -0.99
CA LEU A 45 -4.37 -5.38 -0.06
C LEU A 45 -5.23 -5.78 1.15
N ARG A 46 -6.29 -6.56 0.92
CA ARG A 46 -7.15 -7.10 1.99
C ARG A 46 -6.42 -8.15 2.84
N GLU A 47 -5.67 -9.05 2.23
CA GLU A 47 -4.93 -10.10 2.93
C GLU A 47 -3.74 -9.56 3.72
N ILE A 48 -3.11 -8.47 3.24
CA ILE A 48 -2.08 -7.74 3.99
C ILE A 48 -2.70 -7.04 5.21
N GLY A 49 -4.01 -6.76 5.19
CA GLY A 49 -4.69 -6.03 6.28
C GLY A 49 -4.33 -4.56 6.29
N LEU A 50 -4.32 -3.90 5.13
CA LEU A 50 -4.07 -2.46 5.04
C LEU A 50 -5.27 -1.64 5.53
N LEU A 51 -4.97 -0.56 6.25
CA LEU A 51 -5.95 0.44 6.66
C LEU A 51 -5.94 1.60 5.67
N LYS A 52 -7.13 2.15 5.40
CA LYS A 52 -7.27 3.38 4.62
C LYS A 52 -7.35 4.54 5.60
N MET A 53 -6.34 5.39 5.59
CA MET A 53 -6.24 6.59 6.42
C MET A 53 -6.42 7.85 5.58
N SER A 54 -6.65 8.97 6.25
CA SER A 54 -6.68 10.30 5.62
C SER A 54 -5.55 11.12 6.22
N ASP A 55 -4.81 11.84 5.38
CA ASP A 55 -3.81 12.80 5.87
C ASP A 55 -4.47 14.10 6.37
N ASP A 56 -3.66 15.03 6.89
CA ASP A 56 -4.09 16.35 7.37
C ASP A 56 -4.79 17.18 6.27
N GLN A 57 -4.52 16.89 5.01
CA GLN A 57 -5.10 17.56 3.84
C GLN A 57 -6.36 16.82 3.31
N GLY A 58 -6.80 15.75 4.00
CA GLY A 58 -7.95 14.94 3.63
C GLY A 58 -7.70 13.94 2.50
N LYS A 59 -6.45 13.74 2.06
CA LYS A 59 -6.09 12.77 1.03
C LYS A 59 -6.08 11.37 1.62
N LEU A 60 -6.78 10.46 0.95
CA LEU A 60 -6.85 9.07 1.37
C LEU A 60 -5.58 8.32 0.96
N TYR A 61 -5.01 7.56 1.88
CA TYR A 61 -3.83 6.72 1.66
C TYR A 61 -3.93 5.37 2.38
N TYR A 62 -3.14 4.40 1.95
CA TYR A 62 -3.02 3.10 2.63
C TYR A 62 -1.89 3.12 3.65
N SER A 63 -2.10 2.42 4.77
CA SER A 63 -1.08 2.20 5.80
C SER A 63 -1.14 0.76 6.30
N LEU A 64 0.01 0.24 6.75
CA LEU A 64 0.07 -1.06 7.43
C LEU A 64 -0.56 -0.96 8.82
N SER A 65 -1.29 -2.01 9.20
CA SER A 65 -1.80 -2.24 10.55
C SER A 65 -0.67 -2.69 11.50
N GLU A 66 0.38 -1.89 11.66
CA GLU A 66 1.33 -2.04 12.76
C GLU A 66 1.40 -0.72 13.51
N PRO A 67 1.61 -0.74 14.85
CA PRO A 67 1.51 0.45 15.67
C PRO A 67 2.63 1.39 15.28
N VAL A 68 2.32 2.36 14.44
CA VAL A 68 3.14 3.55 14.34
C VAL A 68 3.08 4.20 15.72
N ALA A 69 4.14 3.98 16.50
CA ALA A 69 4.57 4.93 17.50
C ALA A 69 4.72 6.26 16.76
N THR A 70 3.64 7.03 16.74
CA THR A 70 3.70 8.45 16.51
C THR A 70 4.44 9.00 17.73
N PRO A 71 5.63 9.61 17.60
CA PRO A 71 6.04 10.55 18.61
C PRO A 71 5.09 11.73 18.45
N PHE A 72 4.01 11.68 19.24
CA PHE A 72 3.20 12.84 19.57
C PHE A 72 4.18 13.97 19.89
N SER A 73 4.27 14.98 19.02
CA SER A 73 5.03 16.19 19.32
C SER A 73 4.04 17.20 19.87
N PRO A 74 4.19 17.65 21.14
CA PRO A 74 3.27 18.57 21.82
C PRO A 74 3.29 19.99 21.24
#